data_AF-A0A917E982-F1
#
_entry.id   AF-A0A917E982-F1
#
_cell.length_a   1.000
_cell.length_b   1.000
_cell.length_c   1.000
_cell.angle_alpha   90.00
_cell.angle_beta   90.00
_cell.angle_gamma   90.00
#
_symmetry.space_group_name_H-M   'P 1'
#
loop_
_entity.id
_entity.type
_entity.pdbx_description
1 polymer ?
#
loop_
_entity_poly.entity_id
_entity_poly.type
_entity_poly.pdbx_seq_one_letter_code
_entity_poly.pdbx_strand_id
1 'polypeptide(L)'
;MRNSILSVSLLAMFFVFTSCSSDDDSSSSNNNDCLVCELELFGQSTSTEYCDNGDGTVTVNGEGTEDLEGVSFSDFISAQEEFLGATCN
;
A
#
# COMPACT_ATOMS: atom_id res chain seq x y z
N MET A 1 -7.36 -52.72 -0.68
CA MET A 1 -7.94 -51.92 -1.78
C MET A 1 -7.22 -50.57 -1.73
N ARG A 2 -6.17 -50.39 -2.52
CA ARG A 2 -6.20 -49.71 -3.82
C ARG A 2 -6.72 -48.26 -3.70
N ASN A 3 -5.73 -47.36 -3.65
CA ASN A 3 -5.63 -46.05 -4.30
C ASN A 3 -6.85 -45.11 -4.36
N SER A 4 -6.63 -43.87 -3.90
CA SER A 4 -7.03 -42.67 -4.66
C SER A 4 -6.08 -41.52 -4.34
N ILE A 5 -5.46 -41.00 -5.39
CA ILE A 5 -4.54 -39.87 -5.46
C ILE A 5 -5.40 -38.72 -6.03
N LEU A 6 -5.46 -37.59 -5.35
CA LEU A 6 -6.04 -36.31 -5.79
C LEU A 6 -5.17 -35.25 -5.09
N SER A 7 -4.06 -34.74 -5.65
CA SER A 7 -3.86 -34.01 -6.90
C SER A 7 -4.65 -32.71 -7.00
N VAL A 8 -3.87 -31.62 -7.00
CA VAL A 8 -4.17 -30.24 -7.48
C VAL A 8 -5.01 -29.36 -6.54
N SER A 9 -4.37 -28.39 -5.90
CA SER A 9 -4.33 -27.05 -6.49
C SER A 9 -3.26 -26.17 -5.85
N LEU A 10 -2.50 -25.50 -6.73
CA LEU A 10 -1.55 -24.48 -6.38
C LEU A 10 -2.27 -23.29 -5.77
N LEU A 11 -1.98 -22.97 -4.52
CA LEU A 11 -2.09 -21.60 -4.02
C LEU A 11 -0.69 -21.16 -3.59
N ALA A 12 0.22 -21.08 -4.57
CA ALA A 12 1.39 -20.24 -4.46
C ALA A 12 0.86 -18.80 -4.54
N MET A 13 0.46 -18.25 -3.39
CA MET A 13 0.30 -16.81 -3.26
C MET A 13 1.67 -16.22 -3.54
N PHE A 14 1.79 -15.66 -4.74
CA PHE A 14 2.86 -14.77 -5.15
C PHE A 14 2.91 -13.60 -4.17
N PHE A 15 3.62 -13.76 -3.06
CA PHE A 15 4.22 -12.64 -2.37
C PHE A 15 5.43 -12.24 -3.19
N VAL A 16 5.19 -11.43 -4.22
CA VAL A 16 6.24 -10.68 -4.88
C VAL A 16 6.60 -9.56 -3.91
N PHE A 17 7.48 -9.88 -2.96
CA PHE A 17 8.26 -8.90 -2.25
C PHE A 17 9.16 -8.22 -3.29
N THR A 18 8.67 -7.15 -3.90
CA THR A 18 9.54 -6.12 -4.47
C THR A 18 9.98 -5.26 -3.29
N SER A 19 11.05 -5.69 -2.63
CA SER A 19 11.83 -4.84 -1.76
C SER A 19 13.04 -4.37 -2.55
N CYS A 20 13.22 -3.05 -2.56
CA CYS A 20 14.34 -2.28 -3.14
C CYS A 20 14.51 -2.36 -4.67
N SER A 21 13.95 -1.36 -5.36
CA SER A 21 14.72 -0.67 -6.38
C SER A 21 14.88 0.79 -5.93
N SER A 22 16.12 1.24 -5.76
CA SER A 22 16.41 2.66 -5.88
C SER A 22 15.95 3.09 -7.28
N ASP A 23 15.14 4.15 -7.34
CA ASP A 23 14.44 4.65 -8.52
C ASP A 23 13.38 3.66 -9.06
N ASP A 24 12.19 3.58 -8.44
CA ASP A 24 11.10 2.72 -8.96
C ASP A 24 9.84 3.52 -9.26
N ASP A 25 9.86 4.12 -10.45
CA ASP A 25 8.70 4.68 -11.11
C ASP A 25 7.87 3.52 -11.71
N SER A 26 6.64 3.38 -11.19
CA SER A 26 5.46 2.91 -11.91
C SER A 26 5.55 1.55 -12.63
N SER A 27 4.99 0.51 -12.01
CA SER A 27 3.85 -0.21 -12.62
C SER A 27 3.34 -1.31 -11.69
N SER A 28 2.25 -1.05 -10.98
CA SER A 28 1.38 -2.13 -10.54
C SER A 28 -0.08 -1.71 -10.72
N SER A 29 -0.58 -2.03 -11.91
CA SER A 29 -2.01 -2.10 -12.20
C SER A 29 -2.70 -3.01 -11.20
N ASN A 30 -3.29 -2.44 -10.15
CA ASN A 30 -4.44 -2.99 -9.44
C ASN A 30 -5.25 -1.79 -8.95
N ASN A 31 -6.57 -1.83 -9.14
CA ASN A 31 -7.51 -0.74 -8.82
C ASN A 31 -7.67 -0.51 -7.31
N ASN A 32 -6.57 -0.20 -6.63
CA ASN A 32 -6.52 0.32 -5.27
C ASN A 32 -5.87 1.69 -5.42
N ASP A 33 -6.56 2.76 -5.02
CA ASP A 33 -6.05 4.12 -5.14
C ASP A 33 -4.87 4.30 -4.18
N CYS A 34 -3.67 3.95 -4.64
CA CYS A 34 -2.42 4.21 -3.95
C CYS A 34 -1.96 5.62 -4.27
N LEU A 35 -1.74 6.42 -3.24
CA LEU A 35 -1.22 7.78 -3.33
C LEU A 35 0.17 7.84 -2.72
N VAL A 36 1.08 8.52 -3.40
CA VAL A 36 2.43 8.76 -2.90
C VAL A 36 2.47 10.13 -2.27
N CYS A 37 2.67 10.18 -0.95
CA CYS A 37 2.78 11.41 -0.19
C CYS A 37 4.25 11.76 0.05
N GLU A 38 4.66 12.92 -0.46
CA GLU A 38 5.99 13.48 -0.23
C GLU A 38 5.93 14.52 0.90
N LEU A 39 6.78 14.36 1.89
CA LEU A 39 6.92 15.25 3.04
C LEU A 39 8.34 15.81 3.07
N GLU A 40 8.48 17.13 3.07
CA GLU A 40 9.80 17.78 3.18
C GLU A 40 10.06 18.18 4.64
N LEU A 41 10.97 17.47 5.30
CA LEU A 41 11.41 17.76 6.67
C LEU A 41 12.88 18.16 6.66
N PHE A 42 13.20 19.36 7.15
CA PHE A 42 14.57 19.89 7.23
C PHE A 42 15.33 19.90 5.88
N GLY A 43 14.61 20.07 4.77
CA GLY A 43 15.19 20.06 3.42
C GLY A 43 15.55 18.66 2.91
N GLN A 44 15.00 17.61 3.53
CA GLN A 44 15.06 16.24 3.05
C GLN A 44 13.63 15.78 2.75
N SER A 45 13.36 15.41 1.50
CA SER A 45 12.09 14.83 1.11
C SER A 45 12.05 13.36 1.54
N THR A 46 10.99 13.00 2.26
CA THR A 46 10.62 11.62 2.54
C THR A 46 9.35 11.32 1.78
N SER A 47 9.32 10.18 1.10
CA SER A 47 8.14 9.72 0.36
C SER A 47 7.53 8.53 1.08
N THR A 48 6.21 8.50 1.21
CA THR A 48 5.46 7.41 1.81
C THR A 48 4.23 7.13 0.97
N GLU A 49 4.06 5.88 0.59
CA GLU A 49 2.93 5.42 -0.22
C GLU A 49 1.82 4.91 0.69
N TYR A 50 0.60 5.36 0.42
CA TYR A 50 -0.63 5.01 1.12
C TYR A 50 -1.61 4.40 0.14
N CYS A 51 -2.06 3.18 0.38
CA CYS A 51 -2.98 2.46 -0.51
C CYS A 51 -4.33 2.23 0.17
N ASP A 52 -5.42 2.67 -0.46
CA ASP A 52 -6.76 2.29 -0.03
C ASP A 52 -7.05 0.81 -0.35
N ASN A 53 -7.39 0.01 0.66
CA ASN A 53 -7.79 -1.38 0.46
C ASN A 53 -9.30 -1.54 0.14
N GLY A 54 -10.09 -0.46 0.21
CA GLY A 54 -11.52 -0.46 -0.07
C GLY A 54 -12.40 -1.13 0.99
N ASP A 55 -11.80 -1.61 2.09
CA ASP A 55 -12.48 -2.24 3.23
C ASP A 55 -12.55 -1.31 4.46
N GLY A 56 -12.17 -0.03 4.30
CA GLY A 56 -12.00 0.93 5.41
C GLY A 56 -10.64 0.84 6.09
N THR A 57 -9.66 0.22 5.43
CA THR A 57 -8.28 0.14 5.91
C THR A 57 -7.34 0.75 4.86
N VAL A 58 -6.23 1.30 5.34
CA VAL A 58 -5.15 1.86 4.51
C VAL A 58 -3.89 1.05 4.71
N THR A 59 -3.18 0.74 3.63
CA THR A 59 -1.84 0.14 3.71
C THR A 59 -0.79 1.22 3.54
N VAL A 60 0.07 1.39 4.54
CA VAL A 60 1.20 2.30 4.54
C VAL A 60 2.46 1.52 4.18
N ASN A 61 3.11 1.91 3.08
CA ASN A 61 4.31 1.23 2.64
C ASN A 61 5.44 1.41 3.66
N GLY A 62 5.95 0.30 4.18
CA GLY A 62 6.98 0.26 5.22
C GLY A 62 6.47 0.14 6.66
N GLU A 63 5.19 0.40 6.93
CA GLU A 63 4.62 0.30 8.29
C GLU A 63 3.59 -0.83 8.42
N GLY A 64 2.76 -1.07 7.39
CA GLY A 64 1.75 -2.13 7.38
C GLY A 64 0.35 -1.63 7.07
N THR A 65 -0.67 -2.39 7.43
CA THR A 65 -2.08 -2.02 7.23
C THR A 65 -2.67 -1.48 8.51
N GLU A 66 -3.31 -0.32 8.40
CA GLU A 66 -3.97 0.41 9.48
C GLU A 66 -5.47 0.50 9.21
N ASP A 67 -6.29 0.45 10.27
CA ASP A 67 -7.74 0.64 10.18
C ASP A 67 -8.06 2.13 10.24
N LEU A 68 -8.91 2.62 9.33
CA LEU A 68 -9.29 4.04 9.30
C LEU A 68 -10.38 4.37 10.33
N GLU A 69 -10.87 3.40 11.11
CA GLU A 69 -11.90 3.57 12.14
C GLU A 69 -13.18 4.27 11.62
N GLY A 70 -13.49 4.09 10.33
CA GLY A 70 -14.63 4.71 9.65
C GLY A 70 -14.36 6.08 9.02
N VAL A 71 -13.11 6.56 9.04
CA VAL A 71 -12.64 7.72 8.27
C VAL A 71 -12.47 7.32 6.80
N SER A 72 -12.76 8.22 5.87
CA SER A 72 -12.54 7.95 4.45
C SER A 72 -11.04 8.06 4.11
N PHE A 73 -10.57 7.30 3.13
CA PHE A 73 -9.18 7.39 2.67
C PHE A 73 -8.81 8.82 2.26
N SER A 74 -9.71 9.53 1.57
CA SER A 74 -9.48 10.94 1.20
C SER A 74 -9.33 11.87 2.40
N ASP A 75 -10.10 11.65 3.48
CA ASP A 75 -9.99 12.47 4.69
C ASP A 75 -8.68 12.17 5.43
N PHE A 76 -8.28 10.90 5.47
CA PHE A 76 -6.99 10.49 6.01
C PHE A 76 -5.83 11.17 5.28
N ILE A 77 -5.85 11.16 3.95
CA ILE A 77 -4.82 11.80 3.12
C ILE A 77 -4.84 13.32 3.30
N SER A 78 -6.02 13.94 3.29
CA SER A 78 -6.16 15.39 3.52
C SER A 78 -5.60 15.80 4.89
N ALA A 79 -5.76 14.97 5.92
CA ALA A 79 -5.15 15.20 7.21
C ALA A 79 -3.62 15.14 7.15
N GLN A 80 -3.04 14.17 6.42
CA GLN A 80 -1.59 14.11 6.23
C GLN A 80 -1.06 15.38 5.52
N GLU A 81 -1.75 15.86 4.50
CA GLU A 81 -1.38 17.09 3.79
C GLU A 81 -1.51 18.33 4.69
N GLU A 82 -2.59 18.46 5.47
CA GLU A 82 -2.85 19.63 6.30
C GLU A 82 -2.00 19.67 7.59
N PHE A 83 -1.81 18.53 8.25
CA PHE A 83 -1.08 18.46 9.52
C PHE A 83 0.43 18.32 9.35
N LEU A 84 0.88 17.54 8.36
CA LEU A 84 2.30 17.31 8.13
C LEU A 84 2.85 18.25 7.04
N GLY A 85 1.99 18.85 6.21
CA GLY A 85 2.46 19.57 5.02
C GLY A 85 2.95 18.61 3.94
N ALA A 86 2.48 17.35 3.96
CA ALA A 86 2.76 16.40 2.90
C ALA A 86 2.04 16.82 1.61
N THR A 87 2.53 16.37 0.46
CA THR A 87 1.89 16.54 -0.84
C THR A 87 1.67 15.16 -1.45
N CYS A 88 0.42 14.76 -1.65
CA CYS A 88 0.06 13.43 -2.13
C CYS A 88 -0.41 13.47 -3.60
N ASN A 89 0.10 12.58 -4.45
CA ASN A 89 -0.33 12.40 -5.86
C ASN A 89 -0.81 10.98 -6.15
#